data_AF-A0A7S3KPM3-F1
#
_entry.id   AF-A0A7S3KPM3-F1
#
_cell.length_a   1.000
_cell.length_b   1.000
_cell.length_c   1.000
_cell.angle_alpha   90.00
_cell.angle_beta   90.00
_cell.angle_gamma   90.00
#
_symmetry.space_group_name_H-M   'P 1'
#
loop_
_entity.id
_entity.type
_entity.pdbx_description
1 polymer ?
#
loop_
_entity_poly.entity_id
_entity_poly.type
_entity_poly.pdbx_seq_one_letter_code
_entity_poly.pdbx_strand_id
1 'polypeptide(L)'
;MTLSDKTGGDVNIIDPSQAGEGFGKIVKRATIATNVTLKVKLNRALEFRNENEEDLSSDKTLLTRKIGNVNEDSQVTFSYKIKDLVDLKKLDRFTLEELNDIPFQC
;
A
#
# COMPACT_ATOMS: atom_id res chain seq x y z
N MET A 1 -0.12 -10.13 10.80
CA MET A 1 -0.84 -8.84 10.69
C MET A 1 -1.61 -8.62 11.98
N THR A 2 -1.25 -7.58 12.72
CA THR A 2 -1.88 -7.22 14.00
C THR A 2 -3.20 -6.46 13.76
N LEU A 3 -4.05 -6.34 14.79
CA LEU A 3 -5.31 -5.58 14.69
C LEU A 3 -5.05 -4.09 14.38
N SER A 4 -3.95 -3.56 14.90
CA SER A 4 -3.49 -2.20 14.68
C SER A 4 -3.13 -1.97 13.21
N ASP A 5 -2.39 -2.89 12.58
CA ASP A 5 -2.06 -2.84 11.15
C ASP A 5 -3.31 -2.84 10.25
N LYS A 6 -4.37 -3.55 10.66
CA LYS A 6 -5.62 -3.65 9.89
C LYS A 6 -6.53 -2.43 10.03
N THR A 7 -6.33 -1.62 11.06
CA THR A 7 -7.22 -0.51 11.41
C THR A 7 -6.55 0.87 11.25
N GLY A 8 -5.25 0.89 10.99
CA GLY A 8 -4.45 2.13 11.05
C GLY A 8 -4.28 2.63 12.49
N GLY A 9 -4.39 1.73 13.47
CA GLY A 9 -4.18 2.03 14.88
C GLY A 9 -2.68 2.04 15.23
N ASP A 10 -2.31 2.84 16.23
CA ASP A 10 -0.93 2.96 16.71
C ASP A 10 -0.76 2.21 18.05
N VAL A 11 0.37 1.52 18.22
CA VAL A 11 0.71 0.78 19.44
C VAL A 11 1.98 1.37 20.03
N ASN A 12 1.83 2.12 21.12
CA ASN A 12 2.94 2.73 21.85
C ASN A 12 3.17 1.98 23.17
N ILE A 13 4.37 1.42 23.36
CA ILE A 13 4.82 0.85 24.63
C ILE A 13 5.62 1.93 25.36
N ILE A 14 5.16 2.33 26.54
CA ILE A 14 5.74 3.43 27.31
C ILE A 14 5.98 3.02 28.76
N ASP A 15 6.99 3.61 29.39
CA ASP A 15 7.19 3.53 30.83
C ASP A 15 6.00 4.21 31.55
N PRO A 16 5.44 3.63 32.63
CA PRO A 16 4.30 4.20 33.35
C PRO A 16 4.51 5.66 33.80
N SER A 17 5.74 6.05 34.12
CA SER A 17 6.08 7.42 34.53
C SER A 17 5.95 8.45 33.39
N GLN A 18 6.00 7.98 32.13
CA GLN A 18 5.94 8.79 30.91
C GLN A 18 4.53 8.76 30.27
N ALA A 19 3.57 8.09 30.91
CA ALA A 19 2.24 7.88 30.35
C ALA A 19 1.54 9.18 29.92
N GLY A 20 1.58 10.21 30.77
CA GLY A 20 0.96 11.50 30.48
C GLY A 20 1.51 12.19 29.23
N GLU A 21 2.83 12.12 29.00
CA GLU A 21 3.45 12.67 27.80
C GLU A 21 3.09 11.83 26.55
N GLY A 22 3.07 10.50 26.69
CA GLY A 22 2.64 9.58 25.63
C GLY A 22 1.22 9.86 25.15
N PHE A 23 0.27 10.04 26.08
CA PHE A 23 -1.09 10.44 25.74
C PHE A 23 -1.15 11.80 25.06
N GLY A 24 -0.38 12.79 25.55
CA GLY A 24 -0.31 14.12 24.93
C GLY A 24 0.16 14.08 23.48
N LYS A 25 1.12 13.20 23.15
CA LYS A 25 1.59 12.99 21.77
C LYS A 25 0.52 12.34 20.89
N ILE A 26 -0.19 11.34 21.41
CA ILE A 26 -1.29 10.66 20.68
C ILE A 26 -2.42 11.64 20.38
N VAL A 27 -2.82 12.47 21.35
CA VAL A 27 -3.89 13.47 21.17
C VAL A 27 -3.50 14.54 20.15
N LYS A 28 -2.20 14.88 20.05
CA LYS A 28 -1.69 15.84 19.05
C LYS A 28 -1.65 15.27 17.63
N ARG A 29 -1.63 13.95 17.45
CA ARG A 29 -1.74 13.30 16.14
C ARG A 29 -3.20 13.31 15.68
N ALA A 30 -3.64 14.44 15.14
CA ALA A 30 -5.00 14.58 14.64
C ALA A 30 -5.25 13.61 13.48
N THR A 31 -6.31 12.81 13.60
CA THR A 31 -6.82 12.01 12.48
C THR A 31 -7.36 12.95 11.42
N ILE A 32 -6.79 12.87 10.21
CA ILE A 32 -7.20 13.69 9.06
C ILE A 32 -8.44 13.09 8.40
N ALA A 33 -8.46 11.76 8.25
CA ALA A 33 -9.59 11.05 7.67
C ALA A 33 -9.75 9.65 8.29
N THR A 34 -10.98 9.16 8.27
CA THR A 34 -11.36 7.85 8.79
C THR A 34 -11.92 6.98 7.67
N ASN A 35 -11.89 5.65 7.86
CA ASN A 35 -12.39 4.66 6.89
C ASN A 35 -11.81 4.79 5.47
N VAL A 36 -10.55 5.19 5.37
CA VAL A 36 -9.88 5.40 4.08
C VAL A 36 -9.63 4.07 3.38
N THR A 37 -9.89 4.05 2.07
CA THR A 37 -9.53 2.95 1.17
C THR A 37 -8.61 3.47 0.08
N LEU A 38 -7.43 2.88 -0.03
CA LEU A 38 -6.45 3.18 -1.05
C LEU A 38 -6.68 2.28 -2.27
N LYS A 39 -6.63 2.86 -3.47
CA LYS A 39 -6.61 2.13 -4.73
C LYS A 39 -5.39 2.54 -5.55
N VAL A 40 -4.50 1.60 -5.82
CA VAL A 40 -3.29 1.83 -6.63
C VAL A 40 -3.39 1.01 -7.90
N LYS A 41 -3.30 1.67 -9.05
CA LYS A 41 -3.38 1.04 -10.36
C LYS A 41 -2.02 1.11 -11.06
N LEU A 42 -1.50 -0.04 -11.44
CA LEU A 42 -0.26 -0.18 -12.20
C LEU A 42 -0.55 -0.25 -13.71
N ASN A 43 0.50 -0.02 -14.50
CA ASN A 43 0.46 -0.33 -15.91
C ASN A 43 0.19 -1.84 -16.12
N ARG A 44 -0.46 -2.20 -17.24
CA ARG A 44 -0.80 -3.59 -17.57
C ARG A 44 0.40 -4.54 -17.65
N ALA A 45 1.58 -4.01 -17.96
CA ALA A 45 2.84 -4.75 -18.00
C ALA A 45 3.44 -5.05 -16.61
N LEU A 46 2.93 -4.42 -15.56
CA LEU A 46 3.38 -4.59 -14.18
C LEU A 46 2.36 -5.38 -13.36
N GLU A 47 2.81 -6.04 -12.31
CA GLU A 47 1.96 -6.68 -11.31
C GLU A 47 2.48 -6.46 -9.89
N PHE A 48 1.55 -6.40 -8.93
CA PHE A 48 1.90 -6.34 -7.51
C PHE A 48 2.54 -7.65 -7.03
N ARG A 49 3.45 -7.55 -6.06
CA ARG A 49 4.15 -8.68 -5.44
C ARG A 49 4.07 -8.57 -3.93
N ASN A 50 4.02 -9.72 -3.25
CA ASN A 50 3.98 -9.84 -1.78
C ASN A 50 2.75 -9.16 -1.15
N GLU A 51 1.66 -9.01 -1.91
CA GLU A 51 0.39 -8.47 -1.42
C GLU A 51 -0.64 -9.59 -1.24
N ASN A 52 -1.67 -9.35 -0.43
CA ASN A 52 -2.77 -10.30 -0.22
C ASN A 52 -3.64 -10.41 -1.48
N GLU A 53 -3.94 -11.63 -1.92
CA GLU A 53 -4.71 -11.86 -3.16
C GLU A 53 -6.14 -11.32 -3.09
N GLU A 54 -6.73 -11.27 -1.89
CA GLU A 54 -8.07 -10.70 -1.66
C GLU A 54 -8.13 -9.18 -1.94
N ASP A 55 -7.00 -8.50 -1.80
CA ASP A 55 -6.87 -7.05 -2.03
C ASP A 55 -6.50 -6.73 -3.48
N LEU A 56 -6.23 -7.74 -4.32
CA LEU A 56 -5.78 -7.58 -5.70
C LEU A 56 -6.89 -7.86 -6.72
N SER A 57 -6.83 -7.17 -7.86
CA SER A 57 -7.59 -7.59 -9.03
C SER A 57 -7.08 -8.93 -9.58
N SER A 58 -7.92 -9.61 -10.35
CA SER A 58 -7.59 -10.90 -10.96
C SER A 58 -6.34 -10.88 -11.84
N ASP A 59 -6.02 -9.73 -12.44
CA ASP A 59 -4.84 -9.51 -13.27
C ASP A 59 -3.64 -8.91 -12.52
N LYS A 60 -3.76 -8.76 -11.19
CA LYS A 60 -2.76 -8.24 -10.25
C LYS A 60 -2.24 -6.82 -10.58
N THR A 61 -3.03 -6.02 -11.30
CA THR A 61 -2.66 -4.63 -11.67
C THR A 61 -3.35 -3.55 -10.83
N LEU A 62 -4.34 -3.92 -10.01
CA LEU A 62 -5.02 -3.01 -9.09
C LEU A 62 -4.93 -3.56 -7.67
N LEU A 63 -4.40 -2.77 -6.75
CA LEU A 63 -4.40 -3.03 -5.31
C LEU A 63 -5.48 -2.16 -4.66
N THR A 64 -6.42 -2.77 -3.96
CA THR A 64 -7.43 -2.09 -3.14
C THR A 64 -7.19 -2.46 -1.68
N ARG A 65 -6.74 -1.51 -0.87
CA ARG A 65 -6.46 -1.75 0.55
C ARG A 65 -7.28 -0.83 1.44
N LYS A 66 -7.92 -1.40 2.45
CA LYS A 66 -8.54 -0.63 3.53
C LYS A 66 -7.45 -0.19 4.53
N ILE A 67 -7.25 1.11 4.67
CA ILE A 67 -6.23 1.71 5.54
C ILE A 67 -6.83 2.08 6.90
N GLY A 68 -8.11 2.48 6.93
CA GLY A 68 -8.77 2.91 8.18
C GLY A 68 -8.50 4.37 8.49
N ASN A 69 -7.93 4.66 9.65
CA ASN A 69 -7.62 6.04 10.05
C ASN A 69 -6.28 6.48 9.47
N VAL A 70 -6.22 7.72 8.98
CA VAL A 70 -4.99 8.32 8.45
C VAL A 70 -4.71 9.65 9.14
N ASN A 71 -3.42 9.92 9.33
CA ASN A 71 -2.86 11.15 9.88
C ASN A 71 -1.67 11.60 9.00
N GLU A 72 -1.00 12.69 9.38
CA GLU A 72 0.12 13.26 8.61
C GLU A 72 1.31 12.28 8.47
N ASP A 73 1.47 11.37 9.43
CA ASP A 73 2.55 10.38 9.49
C ASP A 73 2.23 9.09 8.71
N SER A 74 1.02 8.95 8.15
CA SER A 74 0.56 7.70 7.54
C SER A 74 1.26 7.42 6.21
N GLN A 75 2.05 6.34 6.16
CA GLN A 75 2.73 5.88 4.95
C GLN A 75 2.28 4.48 4.55
N VAL A 76 2.04 4.26 3.26
CA VAL A 76 1.73 2.95 2.69
C VAL A 76 2.78 2.60 1.64
N THR A 77 3.37 1.42 1.78
CA THR A 77 4.31 0.87 0.82
C THR A 77 3.70 -0.36 0.15
N PHE A 78 4.11 -0.60 -1.10
CA PHE A 78 3.74 -1.77 -1.88
C PHE A 78 4.91 -2.13 -2.79
N SER A 79 4.97 -3.40 -3.21
CA SER A 79 5.99 -3.87 -4.14
C SER A 79 5.36 -4.29 -5.47
N TYR A 80 6.07 -4.06 -6.57
CA TYR A 80 5.64 -4.47 -7.90
C TYR A 80 6.81 -5.03 -8.71
N LYS A 81 6.49 -5.77 -9.76
CA LYS A 81 7.44 -6.27 -10.75
C LYS A 81 6.83 -6.24 -12.15
N ILE A 82 7.66 -6.47 -13.16
CA ILE A 82 7.21 -6.72 -14.53
C ILE A 82 6.57 -8.12 -14.57
N LYS A 83 5.48 -8.27 -15.32
CA LYS A 83 4.85 -9.56 -15.58
C LYS A 83 5.77 -10.48 -16.39
N ASP A 84 5.53 -11.78 -16.29
CA ASP A 84 6.30 -12.75 -17.05
C ASP A 84 6.04 -12.62 -18.57
N LEU A 85 7.03 -12.98 -19.38
CA LEU A 85 6.97 -12.84 -20.84
C LEU A 85 5.74 -13.53 -21.47
N VAL A 86 5.26 -14.61 -20.86
CA VAL A 86 4.07 -15.34 -21.33
C VAL A 86 2.81 -14.47 -21.19
N ASP A 87 2.68 -13.73 -20.09
CA ASP A 87 1.53 -12.87 -19.84
C ASP A 87 1.64 -11.54 -20.57
N LEU A 88 2.86 -11.03 -20.75
CA LEU A 88 3.11 -9.85 -21.58
C LEU A 88 2.70 -10.08 -23.05
N LYS A 89 2.99 -11.25 -23.61
CA LYS A 89 2.59 -11.60 -24.98
C LYS A 89 1.09 -11.69 -25.20
N LYS A 90 0.31 -11.94 -24.13
CA LYS A 90 -1.17 -11.94 -24.20
C LYS A 90 -1.74 -10.52 -24.25
N LEU A 91 -0.94 -9.51 -23.92
CA LEU A 91 -1.34 -8.13 -24.06
C LEU A 91 -1.17 -7.75 -25.54
N ASP A 92 -2.27 -7.86 -26.29
CA ASP A 92 -2.43 -7.63 -27.75
C ASP A 92 -1.91 -6.27 -28.28
N ARG A 93 -1.36 -5.42 -27.41
CA ARG A 93 -0.95 -4.03 -27.67
C ARG A 93 0.47 -3.68 -27.22
N PHE A 94 1.26 -4.64 -26.73
CA PHE A 94 2.64 -4.37 -26.34
C PHE A 94 3.61 -5.05 -27.31
N THR A 95 4.16 -4.28 -28.23
CA THR A 95 5.47 -4.59 -28.80
C THR A 95 6.48 -4.29 -27.70
N LEU A 96 7.30 -5.26 -27.27
CA LEU A 96 8.38 -5.04 -26.27
C LEU A 96 9.30 -3.86 -26.64
N GLU A 97 9.31 -3.49 -27.91
CA GLU A 97 10.03 -2.37 -28.53
C GLU A 97 9.43 -0.98 -28.21
N GLU A 98 8.15 -0.89 -27.79
CA GLU A 98 7.49 0.39 -27.45
C GLU A 98 7.59 0.72 -25.95
N LEU A 99 8.05 -0.22 -25.13
CA LEU A 99 8.19 -0.08 -23.69
C LEU A 99 9.53 0.60 -23.35
N ASN A 100 9.70 1.85 -23.79
CA ASN A 100 10.96 2.59 -23.66
C ASN A 100 11.32 2.99 -22.22
N ASP A 101 10.31 3.19 -21.36
CA ASP A 101 10.51 3.52 -19.95
C ASP A 101 9.48 2.77 -19.10
N ILE A 102 10.00 1.93 -18.20
CA ILE A 102 9.22 1.40 -17.09
C ILE A 102 9.69 2.19 -15.88
N PRO A 103 8.80 2.91 -15.16
CA PRO A 103 9.20 3.52 -13.91
C PRO A 103 9.59 2.38 -12.97
N PHE A 104 10.90 2.20 -12.79
CA PHE A 104 11.50 1.24 -11.88
C PHE A 104 11.94 2.05 -10.66
N GLN A 105 11.47 1.68 -9.48
CA GLN A 105 12.03 2.22 -8.24
C GLN A 105 13.28 1.41 -7.88
N CYS A 106 14.43 2.08 -7.88
CA CYS A 106 15.69 1.61 -7.33
C CYS A 106 15.62 1.52 -5.80
#